data_AF-A0A9D2NXS7-F1
#
_entry.id   AF-A0A9D2NXS7-F1
#
_cell.length_a   1.000
_cell.length_b   1.000
_cell.length_c   1.000
_cell.angle_alpha   90.00
_cell.angle_beta   90.00
_cell.angle_gamma   90.00
#
_symmetry.space_group_name_H-M   'P 1'
#
loop_
_entity.id
_entity.type
_entity.pdbx_description
1 polymer ?
#
loop_
_entity_poly.entity_id
_entity_poly.type
_entity_poly.pdbx_seq_one_letter_code
_entity_poly.pdbx_strand_id
1 'polypeptide(L)'
;MCTNDNQKREELEEYIQKNRDYFGCVDVETYQAIRELLHSKKIMKDMSSLKKEEKIDMCRAMEEWYEDAVEKGLEAGMEAGRKAGLEAGRKAGMEAGMKAGMEAGRAEGRISIIIRMLSKGLGEEEIKGYTDGTDDEIAKAKLEMKAMESAGARG
;
A
#
# COMPACT_ATOMS: atom_id res chain seq x y z
N MET A 1 -32.70 3.56 -4.88
CA MET A 1 -33.33 3.06 -3.64
C MET A 1 -32.77 3.69 -2.37
N CYS A 2 -31.66 4.44 -2.39
CA CYS A 2 -31.00 4.96 -1.17
C CYS A 2 -31.52 6.30 -0.62
N THR A 3 -32.49 6.96 -1.27
CA THR A 3 -32.99 8.28 -0.84
C THR A 3 -33.90 8.20 0.39
N ASN A 4 -34.68 7.12 0.53
CA ASN A 4 -35.59 6.92 1.65
C ASN A 4 -34.89 6.55 2.96
N ASP A 5 -33.73 5.88 2.92
CA ASP A 5 -33.03 5.45 4.13
C ASP A 5 -32.25 6.59 4.78
N ASN A 6 -31.69 7.51 3.99
CA ASN A 6 -31.07 8.72 4.52
C ASN A 6 -32.10 9.64 5.19
N GLN A 7 -33.29 9.83 4.58
CA GLN A 7 -34.34 10.65 5.18
C GLN A 7 -34.84 10.07 6.51
N LYS A 8 -35.06 8.74 6.58
CA LYS A 8 -35.46 8.08 7.84
C LYS A 8 -34.39 8.19 8.92
N ARG A 9 -33.11 8.17 8.54
CA ARG A 9 -32.00 8.38 9.48
C ARG A 9 -32.01 9.80 10.02
N GLU A 10 -32.14 10.80 9.15
CA GLU A 10 -32.21 12.22 9.52
C GLU A 10 -33.40 12.50 10.44
N GLU A 11 -34.58 11.95 10.14
CA GLU A 11 -35.77 12.06 10.99
C GLU A 11 -35.56 11.43 12.38
N LEU A 12 -34.88 10.29 12.44
CA LEU A 12 -34.56 9.62 13.70
C LEU A 12 -33.52 10.39 14.51
N GLU A 13 -32.48 10.91 13.87
CA GLU A 13 -31.49 11.78 14.49
C GLU A 13 -32.14 13.02 15.09
N GLU A 14 -33.03 13.68 14.33
CA GLU A 14 -33.77 14.85 14.79
C GLU A 14 -34.68 14.51 15.98
N TYR A 15 -35.34 13.35 15.97
CA TYR A 15 -36.16 12.88 17.08
C TYR A 15 -35.33 12.63 18.35
N ILE A 16 -34.16 11.98 18.22
CA ILE A 16 -33.27 11.71 19.35
C ILE A 16 -32.75 13.02 19.93
N GLN A 17 -32.37 13.98 19.09
CA GLN A 17 -31.90 15.31 19.53
C GLN A 17 -33.01 16.09 20.24
N LYS A 18 -34.24 16.08 19.72
CA LYS A 18 -35.40 16.74 20.36
C LYS A 18 -35.76 16.11 21.71
N ASN A 19 -35.47 14.83 21.91
CA ASN A 19 -35.77 14.09 23.14
C ASN A 19 -34.49 13.75 23.92
N ARG A 20 -33.45 14.58 23.83
CA ARG A 20 -32.14 14.30 24.43
C ARG A 20 -32.22 14.04 25.93
N ASP A 21 -33.07 14.73 26.68
CA ASP A 21 -33.22 14.52 28.12
C ASP A 21 -33.74 13.12 28.47
N TYR A 22 -34.52 12.51 27.57
CA TYR A 22 -35.01 11.14 27.72
C TYR A 22 -33.91 10.11 27.43
N PHE A 23 -33.09 10.34 26.39
CA PHE A 23 -32.04 9.41 25.96
C PHE A 23 -30.69 9.61 26.67
N GLY A 24 -30.44 10.79 27.23
CA GLY A 24 -29.20 11.19 27.90
C GLY A 24 -29.23 11.03 29.42
N CYS A 25 -30.31 10.49 29.99
CA CYS A 25 -30.43 10.25 31.42
C CYS A 25 -30.85 8.79 31.69
N VAL A 26 -29.95 7.85 31.41
CA VAL A 26 -30.19 6.43 31.61
C VAL A 26 -29.50 5.97 32.89
N ASP A 27 -30.21 5.22 33.74
CA ASP A 27 -29.62 4.65 34.95
C ASP A 27 -28.68 3.47 34.62
N VAL A 28 -27.83 3.11 35.58
CA VAL A 28 -26.81 2.07 35.41
C VAL A 28 -27.42 0.70 35.11
N GLU A 29 -28.58 0.35 35.68
CA GLU A 29 -29.22 -0.96 35.49
C GLU A 29 -29.79 -1.08 34.07
N THR A 30 -30.45 -0.02 33.58
CA THR A 30 -30.94 0.06 32.21
C THR A 30 -29.79 0.02 31.20
N TYR A 31 -28.69 0.74 31.45
CA TYR A 31 -27.48 0.68 30.61
C TYR A 31 -26.90 -0.75 30.54
N GLN A 32 -26.81 -1.44 31.68
CA GLN A 32 -26.33 -2.83 31.74
C GLN A 32 -27.27 -3.77 30.98
N ALA A 33 -28.59 -3.61 31.11
CA ALA A 33 -29.57 -4.40 30.37
C ALA A 33 -29.44 -4.20 28.85
N ILE A 34 -29.28 -2.95 28.39
CA ILE A 34 -29.07 -2.63 26.98
C ILE A 34 -27.76 -3.23 26.47
N ARG A 35 -26.67 -3.13 27.24
CA ARG A 35 -25.37 -3.72 26.92
C ARG A 35 -25.42 -5.24 26.76
N GLU A 36 -26.14 -5.93 27.64
CA GLU A 36 -26.29 -7.39 27.56
C GLU A 36 -27.20 -7.78 26.39
N LEU A 37 -28.31 -7.05 26.18
CA LEU A 37 -29.27 -7.29 25.10
C LEU A 37 -28.64 -7.15 23.71
N LEU A 38 -27.81 -6.13 23.51
CA LEU A 38 -27.14 -5.90 22.24
C LEU A 38 -25.90 -6.79 22.03
N HIS A 39 -25.61 -7.70 22.97
CA HIS A 39 -24.38 -8.51 23.02
C HIS A 39 -23.11 -7.68 22.81
N SER A 40 -23.17 -6.42 23.18
CA SER A 40 -22.23 -5.38 22.80
C SER A 40 -21.17 -5.21 23.88
N LYS A 41 -20.76 -6.31 24.54
CA LYS A 41 -19.76 -6.31 25.63
C LYS A 41 -18.42 -5.68 25.22
N LYS A 42 -18.10 -5.77 23.92
CA LYS A 42 -16.92 -5.17 23.29
C LYS A 42 -17.10 -3.72 22.87
N ILE A 43 -18.35 -3.29 22.66
CA ILE A 43 -18.70 -1.96 22.16
C ILE A 43 -18.99 -1.03 23.34
N MET A 44 -19.60 -1.54 24.41
CA MET A 44 -19.94 -0.77 25.60
C MET A 44 -18.98 -0.98 26.77
N LYS A 45 -18.51 0.14 27.34
CA LYS A 45 -17.64 0.17 28.53
C LYS A 45 -18.30 -0.52 29.71
N ASP A 46 -17.48 -1.20 30.52
CA ASP A 46 -17.97 -1.81 31.75
C ASP A 46 -18.10 -0.73 32.83
N MET A 47 -19.34 -0.38 33.15
CA MET A 47 -19.69 0.67 34.12
C MET A 47 -19.93 0.08 35.53
N SER A 48 -19.43 -1.13 35.79
CA SER A 48 -19.63 -1.90 37.02
C SER A 48 -19.03 -1.26 38.29
N SER A 49 -18.22 -0.20 38.15
CA SER A 49 -17.61 0.58 39.23
C SER A 49 -18.29 1.92 39.54
N LEU A 50 -19.33 2.31 38.79
CA LEU A 50 -20.11 3.53 39.05
C LEU A 50 -21.18 3.27 40.12
N LYS A 51 -21.49 4.29 40.92
CA LYS A 51 -22.53 4.18 41.97
C LYS A 51 -23.91 4.13 41.31
N LYS A 52 -24.85 3.36 41.89
CA LYS A 52 -26.23 3.21 41.39
C LYS A 52 -27.01 4.51 41.18
N GLU A 53 -26.56 5.61 41.77
CA GLU A 53 -27.20 6.93 41.72
C GLU A 53 -26.69 7.82 40.56
N GLU A 54 -25.71 7.35 39.79
CA GLU A 54 -25.09 8.11 38.70
C GLU A 54 -25.84 7.89 37.38
N LYS A 55 -26.25 8.97 36.72
CA LYS A 55 -26.95 8.93 35.43
C LYS A 55 -25.93 8.97 34.30
N ILE A 56 -26.12 8.12 33.30
CA ILE A 56 -25.24 8.02 32.11
C ILE A 56 -25.89 8.78 30.95
N ASP A 57 -25.13 9.69 30.36
CA ASP A 57 -25.46 10.29 29.06
C ASP A 57 -25.13 9.31 27.94
N MET A 58 -26.14 8.52 27.55
CA MET A 58 -25.99 7.49 26.54
C MET A 58 -25.74 8.08 25.15
N CYS A 59 -26.25 9.28 24.85
CA CYS A 59 -25.97 9.97 23.59
C CYS A 59 -24.48 10.26 23.47
N ARG A 60 -23.90 10.86 24.52
CA ARG A 60 -22.46 11.14 24.57
C ARG A 60 -21.61 9.86 24.53
N ALA A 61 -22.01 8.82 25.26
CA ALA A 61 -21.29 7.56 25.26
C ALA A 61 -21.27 6.90 23.87
N MET A 62 -22.38 6.98 23.12
CA MET A 62 -22.44 6.45 21.75
C MET A 62 -21.66 7.31 20.76
N GLU A 63 -21.67 8.63 20.88
CA GLU A 63 -20.87 9.54 20.06
C GLU A 63 -19.37 9.27 20.23
N GLU A 64 -18.87 9.23 21.48
CA GLU A 64 -17.46 8.93 21.78
C GLU A 64 -17.03 7.56 21.20
N TRP A 65 -17.92 6.56 21.22
CA TRP A 65 -17.59 5.25 20.65
C TRP A 65 -17.61 5.23 19.13
N TYR A 66 -18.52 5.97 18.51
CA TYR A 66 -18.54 6.10 17.06
C TYR A 66 -17.24 6.75 16.58
N GLU A 67 -16.80 7.81 17.25
CA GLU A 67 -15.52 8.47 16.99
C GLU A 67 -14.34 7.48 17.16
N ASP A 68 -14.25 6.78 18.29
CA ASP A 68 -13.22 5.76 18.54
C ASP A 68 -13.21 4.66 17.47
N ALA A 69 -14.39 4.22 17.03
CA ALA A 69 -14.53 3.16 16.02
C ALA A 69 -14.10 3.64 14.63
N VAL A 70 -14.46 4.87 14.27
CA VAL A 70 -14.04 5.50 13.02
C VAL A 70 -12.53 5.71 13.01
N GLU A 71 -11.95 6.22 14.10
CA GLU A 71 -10.51 6.43 14.24
C GLU A 71 -9.73 5.12 14.08
N LYS A 72 -10.10 4.08 14.85
CA LYS A 72 -9.45 2.75 14.76
C LYS A 72 -9.61 2.12 13.38
N GLY A 73 -10.78 2.29 12.76
CA GLY A 73 -11.04 1.80 11.41
C GLY A 73 -10.14 2.48 10.38
N LEU A 74 -10.00 3.80 10.47
CA LEU A 74 -9.15 4.59 9.59
C LEU A 74 -7.67 4.24 9.78
N GLU A 75 -7.20 4.15 11.03
CA GLU A 75 -5.83 3.79 11.37
C GLU A 75 -5.48 2.40 10.83
N ALA A 76 -6.31 1.39 11.12
CA ALA A 76 -6.09 0.03 10.64
C ALA A 76 -6.12 -0.05 9.11
N GLY A 77 -7.05 0.66 8.46
CA GLY A 77 -7.14 0.73 7.01
C GLY A 77 -5.89 1.36 6.38
N MET A 78 -5.42 2.47 6.95
CA MET A 78 -4.22 3.17 6.49
C MET A 78 -2.95 2.33 6.70
N GLU A 79 -2.81 1.68 7.86
CA GLU A 79 -1.67 0.81 8.14
C GLU A 79 -1.63 -0.39 7.18
N ALA A 80 -2.77 -1.07 7.01
CA ALA A 80 -2.88 -2.21 6.10
C ALA A 80 -2.58 -1.79 4.65
N GLY A 81 -3.16 -0.68 4.19
CA GLY A 81 -2.92 -0.15 2.85
C GLY A 81 -1.47 0.22 2.62
N ARG A 82 -0.83 0.91 3.58
CA ARG A 82 0.59 1.28 3.52
C ARG A 82 1.48 0.05 3.48
N LYS A 83 1.24 -0.94 4.34
CA LYS A 83 2.04 -2.17 4.42
C LYS A 83 1.94 -2.96 3.12
N ALA A 84 0.73 -3.18 2.62
CA ALA A 84 0.50 -3.87 1.36
C ALA A 84 1.13 -3.14 0.17
N GLY A 85 0.96 -1.83 0.08
CA GLY A 85 1.54 -1.00 -0.97
C GLY A 85 3.07 -1.03 -0.98
N LEU A 86 3.70 -0.91 0.19
CA LEU A 86 5.17 -0.96 0.32
C LEU A 86 5.72 -2.33 -0.07
N GLU A 87 5.09 -3.41 0.39
CA GLU A 87 5.55 -4.77 0.10
C GLU A 87 5.43 -5.09 -1.39
N ALA A 88 4.28 -4.79 -2.00
CA ALA A 88 4.05 -4.98 -3.43
C ALA A 88 5.01 -4.14 -4.27
N GLY A 89 5.15 -2.84 -3.95
CA GLY A 89 6.05 -1.93 -4.65
C GLY A 89 7.51 -2.36 -4.56
N ARG A 90 7.98 -2.78 -3.38
CA ARG A 90 9.36 -3.25 -3.19
C ARG A 90 9.62 -4.53 -3.98
N LYS A 91 8.70 -5.51 -3.93
CA LYS A 91 8.87 -6.77 -4.64
C LYS A 91 8.92 -6.55 -6.16
N ALA A 92 7.97 -5.80 -6.70
CA ALA A 92 7.92 -5.48 -8.13
C ALA A 92 9.16 -4.70 -8.59
N GLY A 93 9.55 -3.67 -7.83
CA GLY A 93 10.72 -2.86 -8.14
C GLY A 93 12.03 -3.66 -8.12
N MET A 94 12.21 -4.54 -7.13
CA MET A 94 13.41 -5.38 -7.01
C MET A 94 13.49 -6.42 -8.14
N GLU A 95 12.38 -7.08 -8.47
CA GLU A 95 12.34 -8.08 -9.54
C GLU A 95 12.60 -7.44 -10.92
N ALA A 96 11.93 -6.33 -11.22
CA ALA A 96 12.14 -5.60 -12.46
C ALA A 96 13.58 -5.05 -12.56
N GLY A 97 14.09 -4.46 -11.48
CA GLY A 97 15.45 -3.91 -11.42
C GLY A 97 16.52 -4.99 -11.58
N MET A 98 16.36 -6.14 -10.92
CA MET A 98 17.31 -7.26 -11.03
C MET A 98 17.31 -7.86 -12.43
N LYS A 99 16.13 -8.07 -13.03
CA LYS A 99 16.02 -8.60 -14.40
C LYS A 99 16.67 -7.66 -15.41
N ALA A 100 16.30 -6.38 -15.38
CA ALA A 100 16.86 -5.37 -16.28
C ALA A 100 18.38 -5.23 -16.09
N GLY A 101 18.86 -5.22 -14.84
CA GLY A 101 20.29 -5.15 -14.52
C GLY A 101 21.07 -6.37 -15.01
N MET A 102 20.56 -7.59 -14.83
CA MET A 102 21.21 -8.79 -15.36
C MET A 102 21.24 -8.83 -16.89
N GLU A 103 20.16 -8.43 -17.55
CA GLU A 103 20.09 -8.37 -19.02
C GLU A 103 21.08 -7.33 -19.57
N ALA A 104 21.10 -6.12 -18.99
CA ALA A 104 22.05 -5.07 -19.36
C ALA A 104 23.50 -5.52 -19.14
N GLY A 105 23.82 -6.09 -17.96
CA GLY A 105 25.16 -6.58 -17.67
C GLY A 105 25.62 -7.72 -18.57
N ARG A 106 24.70 -8.63 -18.97
CA ARG A 106 25.00 -9.66 -19.98
C ARG A 106 25.27 -9.06 -21.36
N ALA A 107 24.49 -8.07 -21.77
CA ALA A 107 24.69 -7.37 -23.05
C ALA A 107 26.04 -6.63 -23.07
N GLU A 108 26.39 -5.90 -22.00
CA GLU A 108 27.71 -5.25 -21.85
C GLU A 108 28.87 -6.27 -21.86
N GLY A 109 28.68 -7.40 -21.19
CA GLY A 109 29.62 -8.52 -21.21
C GLY A 109 29.81 -9.09 -22.62
N ARG A 110 28.72 -9.31 -23.37
CA ARG A 110 28.78 -9.75 -24.78
C ARG A 110 29.51 -8.73 -25.64
N ILE A 111 29.17 -7.44 -25.53
CA ILE A 111 29.84 -6.36 -26.27
C ILE A 111 31.36 -6.37 -26.02
N SER A 112 31.78 -6.51 -24.76
CA SER A 112 33.20 -6.62 -24.39
C SER A 112 33.89 -7.81 -25.07
N ILE A 113 33.22 -8.95 -25.16
CA ILE A 113 33.74 -10.13 -25.85
C ILE A 113 33.84 -9.89 -27.37
N ILE A 114 32.79 -9.29 -27.97
CA ILE A 114 32.74 -8.95 -29.39
C ILE A 114 33.89 -8.01 -29.76
N ILE A 115 34.15 -6.96 -28.98
CA ILE A 115 35.28 -6.04 -29.19
C ILE A 115 36.61 -6.81 -29.27
N ARG A 116 36.82 -7.76 -28.36
CA ARG A 116 38.03 -8.60 -28.33
C ARG A 116 38.12 -9.58 -29.51
N MET A 117 36.99 -10.05 -30.03
CA MET A 117 36.97 -10.90 -31.22
C MET A 117 37.27 -10.09 -32.49
N LEU A 118 36.66 -8.90 -32.62
CA LEU A 118 36.92 -7.97 -33.71
C LEU A 118 38.39 -7.54 -33.76
N SER A 119 39.01 -7.24 -32.61
CA SER A 119 40.43 -6.86 -32.57
C SER A 119 41.38 -7.99 -32.95
N LYS A 120 40.92 -9.25 -32.92
CA LYS A 120 41.66 -10.42 -33.43
C LYS A 120 41.36 -10.72 -34.90
N GLY A 121 40.53 -9.92 -35.56
CA GLY A 121 40.22 -10.05 -36.98
C GLY A 121 39.14 -11.09 -37.31
N LEU A 122 38.31 -11.51 -36.34
CA LEU A 122 37.17 -12.39 -36.62
C LEU A 122 36.09 -11.64 -37.41
N GLY A 123 35.47 -12.32 -38.38
CA GLY A 123 34.36 -11.78 -39.15
C GLY A 123 33.06 -11.72 -38.36
N GLU A 124 32.15 -10.82 -38.74
CA GLU A 124 30.88 -10.59 -38.03
C GLU A 124 29.98 -11.83 -38.01
N GLU A 125 29.93 -12.57 -39.12
CA GLU A 125 29.20 -13.84 -39.25
C GLU A 125 29.72 -14.88 -38.24
N GLU A 126 31.04 -14.98 -38.08
CA GLU A 126 31.67 -15.92 -37.14
C GLU A 126 31.39 -15.51 -35.69
N ILE A 127 31.46 -14.20 -35.38
CA ILE A 127 31.18 -13.67 -34.06
C ILE A 127 29.74 -13.97 -33.64
N LYS A 128 28.76 -13.76 -34.53
CA LYS A 128 27.36 -14.12 -34.27
C LYS A 128 27.21 -15.59 -33.91
N GLY A 129 27.94 -16.47 -34.60
CA GLY A 129 27.96 -17.91 -34.33
C GLY A 129 28.54 -18.30 -32.97
N TYR A 130 29.37 -17.45 -32.34
CA TYR A 130 30.01 -17.76 -31.05
C TYR A 130 29.42 -17.04 -29.83
N THR A 131 28.75 -15.89 -30.02
CA THR A 131 28.37 -15.02 -28.87
C THR A 131 26.87 -14.78 -28.72
N ASP A 132 26.05 -15.33 -29.62
CA ASP A 132 24.62 -14.99 -29.77
C ASP A 132 24.41 -13.46 -29.83
N GLY A 133 25.39 -12.75 -30.38
CA GLY A 133 25.41 -11.29 -30.43
C GLY A 133 24.40 -10.78 -31.43
N THR A 134 23.61 -9.80 -31.03
CA THR A 134 22.70 -9.09 -31.94
C THR A 134 23.46 -8.13 -32.86
N ASP A 135 22.84 -7.77 -33.99
CA ASP A 135 23.39 -6.75 -34.89
C ASP A 135 23.66 -5.41 -34.18
N ASP A 136 22.78 -5.03 -33.25
CA ASP A 136 22.92 -3.82 -32.45
C ASP A 136 24.12 -3.88 -31.51
N GLU A 137 24.36 -5.03 -30.87
CA GLU A 137 25.52 -5.24 -30.00
C GLU A 137 26.82 -5.23 -30.79
N ILE A 138 26.83 -5.81 -31.99
CA ILE A 138 27.99 -5.79 -32.89
C ILE A 138 28.26 -4.38 -33.40
N ALA A 139 27.22 -3.64 -33.79
CA ALA A 139 27.35 -2.24 -34.21
C ALA A 139 27.88 -1.37 -33.07
N LYS A 140 27.35 -1.54 -31.85
CA LYS A 140 27.82 -0.86 -30.65
C LYS A 140 29.28 -1.20 -30.33
N ALA A 141 29.65 -2.48 -30.38
CA ALA A 141 31.04 -2.92 -30.19
C ALA A 141 32.01 -2.26 -31.19
N LYS A 142 31.64 -2.18 -32.48
CA LYS A 142 32.48 -1.49 -33.48
C LYS A 142 32.61 0.01 -33.21
N LEU A 143 31.55 0.66 -32.74
CA LEU A 143 31.60 2.08 -32.37
C LEU A 143 32.53 2.28 -31.17
N GLU A 144 32.42 1.44 -30.14
CA GLU A 144 33.29 1.48 -28.96
C GLU A 144 34.75 1.20 -29.31
N MET A 145 35.02 0.21 -30.18
CA MET A 145 36.37 -0.10 -30.67
C MET A 145 36.99 1.09 -31.43
N LYS A 146 36.26 1.70 -32.36
CA LYS A 146 36.71 2.91 -33.09
C LYS A 146 36.97 4.08 -32.14
N ALA A 147 36.14 4.24 -31.11
CA ALA A 147 36.34 5.29 -30.11
C ALA A 147 37.66 5.08 -29.34
N MET A 148 37.99 3.84 -28.96
CA MET A 148 39.25 3.50 -28.29
C MET A 148 40.48 3.79 -29.18
N GLU A 149 40.43 3.44 -30.46
CA GLU A 149 41.51 3.73 -31.42
C GLU A 149 41.74 5.24 -31.59
N SER A 150 40.66 6.03 -31.66
CA SER A 150 40.73 7.49 -31.79
C SER A 150 41.22 8.22 -30.52
N ALA A 151 41.16 7.56 -29.37
CA ALA A 151 41.68 8.05 -28.10
C ALA A 151 43.16 7.70 -27.93
N GLY A 152 43.60 6.52 -28.38
CA GLY A 152 45.00 6.11 -28.36
C GLY A 152 45.90 6.89 -29.33
N ALA A 153 45.35 7.44 -30.42
CA ALA A 153 46.11 8.23 -31.39
C ALA A 153 46.42 9.68 -30.96
N ARG A 154 45.97 10.12 -29.77
CA ARG A 154 46.17 11.49 -29.24
C ARG A 154 47.16 11.57 -28.06
N GLY A 155 47.77 10.47 -27.66
CA GLY A 155 48.85 10.40 -26.65
C GLY A 155 50.18 10.10 -27.29
#